data_AF-A0A3D5FEP2-F1
#
_entry.id   AF-A0A3D5FEP2-F1
#
_cell.length_a   1.000
_cell.length_b   1.000
_cell.length_c   1.000
_cell.angle_alpha   90.00
_cell.angle_beta   90.00
_cell.angle_gamma   90.00
#
_symmetry.space_group_name_H-M   'P 1'
#
loop_
_entity.id
_entity.type
_entity.pdbx_description
1 polymer ?
#
loop_
_entity_poly.entity_id
_entity_poly.type
_entity_poly.pdbx_seq_one_letter_code
_entity_poly.pdbx_strand_id
1 'polypeptide(L)' 'MGRRRPQSSGEAIAGMLLLDKPAGITSNGALQEAKRLLNARKGGHTGSLDPIATGLLPLCFGSATKL' A
#
# COMPACT_ATOMS: atom_id res chain seq x y z
N MET A 1 -10.83 8.55 25.66
CA MET A 1 -11.47 8.99 24.40
C MET A 1 -10.55 8.68 23.23
N GLY A 2 -10.82 7.61 22.47
CA GLY A 2 -10.04 7.28 21.28
C GLY A 2 -10.32 8.31 20.20
N ARG A 3 -9.29 9.04 19.73
CA ARG A 3 -9.40 9.92 18.57
C ARG A 3 -9.89 9.09 17.39
N ARG A 4 -11.15 9.29 16.96
CA ARG A 4 -11.65 8.79 15.68
C ARG A 4 -10.72 9.36 14.61
N ARG A 5 -9.85 8.52 14.03
CA ARG A 5 -9.07 8.93 12.87
C ARG A 5 -10.06 9.37 11.80
N PRO A 6 -9.94 10.60 11.25
CA PRO A 6 -10.79 11.01 10.14
C PRO A 6 -10.69 9.93 9.06
N GLN A 7 -11.84 9.47 8.57
CA GLN A 7 -11.87 8.52 7.48
C GLN A 7 -11.14 9.17 6.31
N SER A 8 -9.98 8.63 5.93
CA SER A 8 -9.17 9.18 4.85
C SER A 8 -10.02 9.26 3.59
N SER A 9 -10.11 10.46 3.00
CA SER A 9 -10.66 10.68 1.67
C SER A 9 -9.95 9.76 0.67
N GLY A 10 -10.74 9.14 -0.21
CA GLY A 10 -10.25 8.19 -1.21
C GLY A 10 -11.40 7.33 -1.74
N GLU A 11 -11.12 6.46 -2.70
CA GLU A 11 -12.04 5.48 -3.26
C GLU A 11 -11.99 4.14 -2.50
N ALA A 12 -13.13 3.46 -2.49
CA ALA A 12 -13.30 2.15 -1.88
C ALA A 12 -12.80 1.04 -2.83
N ILE A 13 -11.51 1.10 -3.19
CA ILE A 13 -10.87 0.10 -4.06
C ILE A 13 -10.53 -1.14 -3.25
N ALA A 14 -10.86 -2.31 -3.79
CA ALA A 14 -10.53 -3.61 -3.24
C ALA A 14 -9.77 -4.45 -4.28
N GLY A 15 -8.58 -4.91 -3.93
CA GLY A 15 -7.76 -5.73 -4.84
C GLY A 15 -6.30 -5.79 -4.43
N MET A 16 -5.49 -6.43 -5.29
CA MET A 16 -4.06 -6.56 -5.14
C MET A 16 -3.33 -5.98 -6.35
N LEU A 17 -2.25 -5.25 -6.12
CA LEU A 17 -1.30 -4.79 -7.13
C LEU A 17 0.01 -5.54 -6.91
N LEU A 18 0.42 -6.30 -7.92
CA LEU A 18 1.71 -7.00 -7.94
C LEU A 18 2.76 -6.01 -8.46
N LEU A 19 3.40 -5.29 -7.54
CA LEU A 19 4.41 -4.31 -7.89
C LEU A 19 5.77 -4.97 -8.02
N ASP A 20 6.50 -4.74 -9.11
CA ASP A 20 7.95 -4.96 -9.12
C ASP A 20 8.63 -3.73 -8.49
N LYS A 21 9.07 -3.85 -7.24
CA LYS A 21 9.64 -2.73 -6.48
C LYS A 21 11.04 -2.40 -7.02
N PRO A 22 11.31 -1.17 -7.46
CA PRO A 22 12.66 -0.77 -7.81
C PRO A 22 13.54 -0.61 -6.55
N ALA A 23 14.85 -0.61 -6.76
CA ALA A 23 15.81 -0.25 -5.72
C ALA A 23 15.74 1.26 -5.43
N GLY A 24 16.20 1.66 -4.25
CA GLY A 24 16.24 3.05 -3.82
C GLY A 24 14.96 3.56 -3.15
N ILE A 25 13.89 2.75 -3.09
CA ILE A 25 12.65 3.11 -2.37
C ILE A 25 12.30 2.10 -1.28
N THR A 26 11.70 2.59 -0.20
CA THR A 26 11.16 1.72 0.85
C THR A 26 9.86 1.06 0.38
N SER A 27 9.54 -0.11 0.94
CA SER A 27 8.27 -0.80 0.66
C SER A 27 7.04 0.04 1.01
N ASN A 28 7.10 0.80 2.11
CA ASN A 28 6.04 1.74 2.47
C ASN A 28 5.98 2.94 1.51
N GLY A 29 7.13 3.44 1.02
CA GLY A 29 7.15 4.50 0.01
C GLY A 29 6.44 4.08 -1.27
N ALA A 30 6.72 2.85 -1.74
CA ALA A 30 6.02 2.25 -2.87
C ALA A 30 4.50 2.13 -2.64
N LEU A 31 4.09 1.68 -1.44
CA LEU A 31 2.68 1.61 -1.04
C LEU A 31 2.01 3.00 -1.04
N GLN A 32 2.64 4.03 -0.47
CA GLN A 32 2.05 5.37 -0.42
C GLN A 32 1.87 5.94 -1.82
N GLU A 33 2.84 5.74 -2.71
CA GLU A 33 2.74 6.20 -4.09
C GLU A 33 1.62 5.48 -4.85
N ALA A 34 1.55 4.15 -4.76
CA ALA A 34 0.46 3.38 -5.35
C ALA A 34 -0.91 3.78 -4.78
N LYS A 35 -0.99 3.98 -3.46
CA LYS A 35 -2.21 4.43 -2.79
C LYS A 35 -2.66 5.81 -3.28
N ARG A 36 -1.72 6.73 -3.55
CA ARG A 36 -1.99 8.06 -4.11
C ARG A 36 -2.47 7.97 -5.55
N LEU A 37 -1.77 7.20 -6.41
CA LEU A 37 -2.12 7.02 -7.82
C LEU A 37 -3.49 6.39 -8.00
N LEU A 38 -3.84 5.44 -7.14
CA LEU A 38 -5.14 4.77 -7.15
C LEU A 38 -6.20 5.53 -6.35
N ASN A 39 -5.87 6.65 -5.69
CA ASN A 39 -6.77 7.33 -4.76
C ASN A 39 -7.37 6.39 -3.68
N ALA A 40 -6.65 5.33 -3.28
CA ALA A 40 -7.23 4.28 -2.43
C ALA A 40 -7.34 4.72 -0.96
N ARG A 41 -8.47 4.45 -0.30
CA ARG A 41 -8.66 4.78 1.14
C ARG A 41 -7.67 4.04 2.04
N LYS A 42 -7.46 2.76 1.79
CA LYS A 42 -6.67 1.85 2.64
C LYS A 42 -5.77 1.00 1.77
N GLY A 43 -4.52 0.82 2.20
CA GLY A 43 -3.60 -0.13 1.60
C GLY A 43 -2.58 -0.68 2.61
N GLY A 44 -1.94 -1.79 2.26
CA GLY A 44 -0.86 -2.45 2.99
C GLY A 44 -0.01 -3.31 2.04
N HIS A 45 1.17 -3.75 2.46
CA HIS A 45 2.00 -4.70 1.70
C HIS A 45 2.14 -6.01 2.48
N THR A 46 2.36 -7.14 1.80
CA THR A 46 2.41 -8.47 2.45
C THR A 46 3.79 -8.87 2.98
N GLY A 47 4.79 -8.00 2.83
CA GLY A 47 6.15 -8.18 3.34
C GLY A 47 6.98 -6.93 3.06
N SER A 48 8.07 -6.74 3.79
CA SER A 48 8.98 -5.61 3.56
C SER A 48 10.19 -6.09 2.78
N LEU A 49 10.49 -5.39 1.70
CA LEU A 49 11.78 -5.40 1.03
C LEU A 49 12.61 -4.19 1.48
N ASP A 50 13.90 -4.44 1.75
CA ASP A 50 14.85 -3.37 2.06
C ASP A 50 14.94 -2.35 0.91
N PRO A 51 15.36 -1.11 1.17
CA PRO A 51 15.45 -0.09 0.13
C PRO A 51 16.29 -0.52 -1.07
N ILE A 52 17.36 -1.28 -0.84
CA ILE A 52 18.25 -1.78 -1.89
C ILE A 52 17.69 -2.98 -2.66
N ALA A 53 16.71 -3.69 -2.10
CA ALA A 53 16.15 -4.89 -2.73
C ALA A 53 15.19 -4.54 -3.87
N THR A 54 15.17 -5.37 -4.90
CA THR A 54 14.20 -5.30 -6.01
C THR A 54 13.28 -6.51 -6.01
N GLY A 55 12.21 -6.47 -6.78
CA GLY A 55 11.36 -7.62 -7.05
C GLY A 55 9.94 -7.48 -6.52
N LEU A 56 9.21 -8.60 -6.52
CA LEU A 56 7.78 -8.63 -6.28
C LEU A 56 7.42 -8.16 -4.85
N LEU A 57 6.64 -7.09 -4.77
CA LEU A 57 6.03 -6.55 -3.58
C LEU A 57 4.49 -6.51 -3.76
N PRO A 58 3.74 -7.49 -3.24
CA PRO A 58 2.28 -7.46 -3.29
C PRO A 58 1.72 -6.33 -2.40
N LEU A 59 0.96 -5.43 -3.03
CA LEU A 59 0.24 -4.35 -2.36
C LEU A 59 -1.25 -4.68 -2.34
N CYS A 60 -1.85 -4.68 -1.16
CA CYS A 60 -3.27 -4.97 -0.96
C CYS A 60 -4.03 -3.68 -0.66
N PHE A 61 -5.21 -3.52 -1.24
CA PHE A 61 -6.08 -2.35 -1.03
C PHE A 61 -7.47 -2.74 -0.51
N GLY A 62 -8.07 -1.87 0.30
CA GLY A 62 -9.42 -2.06 0.83
C GLY A 62 -9.58 -3.37 1.60
N SER A 63 -10.59 -4.18 1.24
CA SER A 63 -10.89 -5.46 1.89
C SER A 63 -9.77 -6.50 1.72
N ALA A 64 -8.97 -6.43 0.64
CA ALA A 64 -7.85 -7.32 0.40
C ALA A 64 -6.70 -7.14 1.42
N THR A 65 -6.73 -6.08 2.24
CA THR A 65 -5.77 -5.92 3.34
C THR A 65 -5.99 -6.86 4.53
N LYS A 66 -7.06 -7.66 4.52
CA LYS A 66 -7.44 -8.59 5.61
C LYS A 66 -6.97 -10.03 5.36
N LEU A 67 -5.99 -10.21 4.47
CA LEU A 67 -5.33 -11.51 4.28
C LEU A 67 -4.77 -12.05 5.60
#